data_AF-A0A382EGE1-F1
#
_entry.id   AF-A0A382EGE1-F1
#
_cell.length_a   1.000
_cell.length_b   1.000
_cell.length_c   1.000
_cell.angle_alpha   90.00
_cell.angle_beta   90.00
_cell.angle_gamma   90.00
#
_symmetry.space_group_name_H-M   'P 1'
#
loop_
_entity.id
_entity.type
_entity.pdbx_description
1 polymer ?
#
loop_
_entity_poly.entity_id
_entity_poly.type
_entity_poly.pdbx_seq_one_letter_code
_entity_poly.pdbx_strand_id
1 'polypeptide(L)'
;MKNILQIILITFFTFTISSCAKKDDSTTAAATAAAGNIAGTGTTASGTITGNDNLTGVFHTSWYGQEPSGGCVDNSSALSGHTYLASNTNSFKKIFIITGASTFTTSEVQYSDTNCSTMTAYFNMLADNVTIGSALTGLTAGSDPAFPTSANKISYTYTKYSVFANTTVTVASYLSRLGVTLTSGEEKEIDEPSPAIEYNLIAAGDTTCSISQTKSCLYLGDGSSADNKTDWGSSDTYWKE
;
A
#
# COMPACT_ATOMS: atom_id res chain seq x y z
N MET A 1 -18.08 -20.45 -7.85
CA MET A 1 -17.16 -21.61 -7.76
C MET A 1 -16.77 -22.02 -9.17
N LYS A 2 -15.55 -21.70 -9.60
CA LYS A 2 -15.04 -22.10 -10.90
C LYS A 2 -13.53 -22.26 -10.78
N ASN A 3 -13.12 -23.52 -10.66
CA ASN A 3 -11.74 -23.97 -10.54
C ASN A 3 -11.07 -23.83 -11.91
N ILE A 4 -10.04 -22.99 -12.02
CA ILE A 4 -9.23 -22.84 -13.23
C ILE A 4 -7.77 -22.75 -12.78
N LEU A 5 -7.10 -23.89 -12.63
CA LEU A 5 -5.71 -24.09 -13.07
C LEU A 5 -5.24 -25.53 -12.78
N GLN A 6 -5.81 -26.49 -13.49
CA GLN A 6 -5.08 -27.70 -13.84
C GLN A 6 -4.47 -27.45 -15.21
N ILE A 7 -3.15 -27.27 -15.29
CA ILE A 7 -2.27 -27.74 -16.37
C ILE A 7 -0.86 -27.79 -15.78
N ILE A 8 -0.42 -29.02 -15.53
CA ILE A 8 0.98 -29.39 -15.31
C ILE A 8 1.61 -29.53 -16.69
N LEU A 9 2.70 -28.81 -16.97
CA LEU A 9 3.71 -29.31 -17.90
C LEU A 9 5.10 -28.80 -17.52
N ILE A 10 5.88 -29.75 -17.01
CA ILE A 10 7.31 -29.66 -16.72
C ILE A 10 8.07 -29.32 -18.01
N THR A 11 8.85 -28.24 -18.01
CA THR A 11 9.98 -28.09 -18.94
C THR A 11 11.19 -27.59 -18.15
N PHE A 12 12.19 -28.46 -18.05
CA PHE A 12 13.53 -28.15 -17.54
C PHE A 12 14.20 -27.10 -18.44
N PHE A 13 14.57 -25.96 -17.88
CA PHE A 13 15.59 -25.08 -18.47
C PHE A 13 16.59 -24.68 -17.39
N THR A 14 17.74 -25.33 -17.41
CA THR A 14 18.95 -24.87 -16.73
C THR A 14 19.54 -23.73 -17.53
N PHE A 15 19.56 -22.52 -16.97
CA PHE A 15 20.41 -21.44 -17.43
C PHE A 15 21.43 -21.11 -16.33
N THR A 16 22.61 -21.68 -16.45
CA THR A 16 23.84 -21.14 -15.86
C THR A 16 24.45 -20.19 -16.87
N ILE A 17 24.49 -18.89 -16.59
CA ILE A 17 25.50 -18.01 -17.17
C ILE A 17 26.09 -17.13 -16.07
N SER A 18 27.36 -17.41 -15.84
CA SER A 18 28.35 -16.61 -15.13
C SER A 18 28.44 -15.19 -15.71
N SER A 19 28.57 -14.19 -14.85
CA SER A 19 29.62 -13.20 -15.05
C SER A 19 30.05 -12.60 -13.72
N CYS A 20 31.26 -12.96 -13.30
CA CYS A 20 32.02 -12.21 -12.33
C CYS A 20 32.48 -10.90 -12.98
N ALA A 21 32.04 -9.76 -12.46
CA ALA A 21 32.72 -8.49 -12.65
C ALA A 21 32.90 -7.81 -11.29
N LYS A 22 34.16 -7.88 -10.84
CA LYS A 22 34.92 -6.89 -10.07
C LYS A 22 34.26 -6.18 -8.89
N LYS A 23 34.80 -6.51 -7.72
CA LYS A 23 34.80 -5.76 -6.46
C LYS A 23 35.53 -4.42 -6.68
N ASP A 24 34.91 -3.29 -6.33
CA ASP A 24 35.60 -2.11 -5.80
C ASP A 24 34.63 -1.18 -5.04
N ASP A 25 35.11 -0.84 -3.84
CA ASP A 25 34.73 0.09 -2.78
C ASP A 25 33.30 0.64 -2.53
N SER A 26 32.93 0.49 -1.25
CA SER A 26 31.77 1.04 -0.59
C SER A 26 31.72 2.57 -0.68
N THR A 27 30.92 3.05 -1.61
CA THR A 27 30.16 4.29 -1.40
C THR A 27 28.70 3.86 -1.28
N THR A 28 28.10 4.10 -0.11
CA THR A 28 26.66 4.03 0.08
C THR A 28 26.04 5.11 -0.79
N ALA A 29 25.90 4.84 -2.07
CA ALA A 29 25.05 5.60 -2.95
C ALA A 29 23.64 5.47 -2.35
N ALA A 30 23.09 6.58 -1.86
CA ALA A 30 21.66 6.66 -1.63
C ALA A 30 21.00 6.28 -2.95
N ALA A 31 20.44 5.07 -3.01
CA ALA A 31 19.68 4.63 -4.16
C ALA A 31 18.54 5.63 -4.31
N THR A 32 18.61 6.50 -5.30
CA THR A 32 17.45 7.27 -5.76
C THR A 32 16.36 6.23 -5.98
N ALA A 33 15.30 6.26 -5.16
CA ALA A 33 14.20 5.32 -5.31
C ALA A 33 13.64 5.50 -6.73
N ALA A 34 13.94 4.53 -7.58
CA ALA A 34 13.41 4.50 -8.92
C ALA A 34 11.88 4.41 -8.81
N ALA A 35 11.17 5.20 -9.62
CA ALA A 35 9.73 5.08 -9.72
C ALA A 35 9.38 3.61 -10.02
N GLY A 36 8.50 3.02 -9.21
CA GLY A 36 8.12 1.62 -9.34
C GLY A 36 8.96 0.61 -8.56
N ASN A 37 9.91 1.02 -7.71
CA ASN A 37 10.51 0.09 -6.74
C ASN A 37 9.46 -0.30 -5.68
N ILE A 38 8.96 -1.53 -5.76
CA ILE A 38 7.92 -2.06 -4.88
C ILE A 38 8.48 -3.00 -3.79
N ALA A 39 9.78 -3.29 -3.82
CA ALA A 39 10.41 -4.21 -2.88
C ALA A 39 10.52 -3.65 -1.46
N GLY A 40 10.52 -4.55 -0.47
CA GLY A 40 10.70 -4.24 0.95
C GLY A 40 9.46 -3.61 1.62
N THR A 41 9.63 -2.83 2.68
CA THR A 41 8.50 -2.26 3.44
C THR A 41 7.94 -0.95 2.84
N GLY A 42 8.38 -0.56 1.65
CA GLY A 42 7.84 0.60 0.93
C GLY A 42 7.90 1.88 1.76
N THR A 43 9.08 2.41 2.08
CA THR A 43 9.20 3.65 2.88
C THR A 43 9.74 4.84 2.11
N THR A 44 10.18 4.65 0.87
CA THR A 44 10.85 5.71 0.11
C THR A 44 9.89 6.34 -0.88
N ALA A 45 9.42 7.54 -0.56
CA ALA A 45 8.69 8.37 -1.50
C ALA A 45 9.63 8.99 -2.55
N SER A 46 9.09 9.20 -3.75
CA SER A 46 9.75 9.93 -4.82
C SER A 46 8.70 10.72 -5.63
N GLY A 47 8.91 12.04 -5.73
CA GLY A 47 8.06 12.91 -6.56
C GLY A 47 6.71 13.31 -5.96
N THR A 48 5.83 13.76 -6.85
CA THR A 48 4.51 14.35 -6.57
C THR A 48 3.57 13.98 -7.71
N ILE A 49 2.36 13.50 -7.42
CA ILE A 49 1.39 13.14 -8.46
C ILE A 49 0.97 14.39 -9.26
N THR A 50 1.01 14.27 -10.58
CA THR A 50 0.63 15.35 -11.49
C THR A 50 -0.85 15.71 -11.29
N GLY A 51 -1.13 17.00 -11.07
CA GLY A 51 -2.48 17.51 -10.87
C GLY A 51 -2.91 17.63 -9.40
N ASN A 52 -2.07 17.22 -8.44
CA ASN A 52 -2.31 17.49 -7.02
C ASN A 52 -0.99 17.60 -6.23
N ASP A 53 -0.56 18.82 -5.91
CA ASP A 53 0.71 19.09 -5.24
C ASP A 53 0.78 18.55 -3.80
N ASN A 54 -0.37 18.28 -3.18
CA ASN A 54 -0.44 17.70 -1.84
C ASN A 54 -0.20 16.18 -1.84
N LEU A 55 -0.28 15.52 -3.00
CA LEU A 55 0.04 14.10 -3.16
C LEU A 55 1.55 13.93 -3.37
N THR A 56 2.30 14.17 -2.30
CA THR A 56 3.75 13.97 -2.22
C THR A 56 4.15 13.42 -0.85
N GLY A 57 5.12 12.50 -0.82
CA GLY A 57 5.66 11.91 0.40
C GLY A 57 5.03 10.57 0.79
N VAL A 58 5.14 10.25 2.08
CA VAL A 58 4.65 9.01 2.70
C VAL A 58 3.52 9.37 3.65
N PHE A 59 2.42 8.63 3.57
CA PHE A 59 1.28 8.77 4.48
C PHE A 59 1.07 7.45 5.23
N HIS A 60 0.81 7.55 6.52
CA HIS A 60 0.59 6.41 7.41
C HIS A 60 -0.87 6.36 7.83
N THR A 61 -1.41 5.16 8.00
CA THR A 61 -2.79 5.01 8.44
C THR A 61 -3.02 5.65 9.79
N SER A 62 -4.14 6.36 9.88
CA SER A 62 -4.73 6.80 11.13
C SER A 62 -5.75 5.76 11.61
N TRP A 63 -5.84 5.54 12.91
CA TRP A 63 -6.89 4.70 13.50
C TRP A 63 -7.82 5.56 14.36
N TYR A 64 -9.10 5.68 13.99
CA TYR A 64 -10.07 6.60 14.61
C TYR A 64 -9.58 8.05 14.71
N GLY A 65 -8.91 8.57 13.68
CA GLY A 65 -8.34 9.91 13.70
C GLY A 65 -7.20 10.08 14.72
N GLN A 66 -6.64 8.98 15.25
CA GLN A 66 -5.42 9.00 16.06
C GLN A 66 -4.20 8.83 15.16
N GLU A 67 -3.09 9.44 15.59
CA GLU A 67 -1.75 9.24 15.04
C GLU A 67 -1.07 8.11 15.83
N PRO A 68 -0.95 6.90 15.26
CA PRO A 68 -0.19 5.84 15.89
C PRO A 68 1.30 6.17 15.76
N SER A 69 2.09 5.93 16.81
CA SER A 69 3.52 6.26 16.83
C SER A 69 4.26 5.62 15.65
N GLY A 70 4.81 6.45 14.75
CA GLY A 70 5.49 6.00 13.52
C GLY A 70 4.60 5.16 12.60
N GLY A 71 3.28 5.35 12.66
CA GLY A 71 2.25 4.61 11.92
C GLY A 71 1.94 3.22 12.48
N CYS A 72 2.50 2.85 13.63
CA CYS A 72 2.33 1.52 14.23
C CYS A 72 0.97 1.37 14.93
N VAL A 73 0.10 0.53 14.38
CA VAL A 73 -1.22 0.25 14.95
C VAL A 73 -1.21 -1.09 15.69
N ASP A 74 -1.34 -1.05 17.02
CA ASP A 74 -1.41 -2.21 17.92
C ASP A 74 -2.77 -2.32 18.65
N ASN A 75 -3.70 -1.41 18.34
CA ASN A 75 -5.02 -1.37 18.97
C ASN A 75 -5.82 -2.65 18.68
N SER A 76 -6.35 -3.29 19.72
CA SER A 76 -7.06 -4.57 19.60
C SER A 76 -8.27 -4.52 18.67
N SER A 77 -9.02 -3.41 18.65
CA SER A 77 -10.16 -3.25 17.73
C SER A 77 -9.69 -3.18 16.27
N ALA A 78 -8.55 -2.55 16.01
CA ALA A 78 -7.94 -2.49 14.68
C ALA A 78 -7.47 -3.86 14.20
N LEU A 79 -6.81 -4.60 15.09
CA LEU A 79 -6.33 -5.95 14.80
C LEU A 79 -7.49 -6.90 14.52
N SER A 80 -8.60 -6.77 15.26
CA SER A 80 -9.81 -7.58 15.04
C SER A 80 -10.61 -7.18 13.80
N GLY A 81 -10.61 -5.89 13.43
CA GLY A 81 -11.35 -5.37 12.28
C GLY A 81 -10.69 -5.73 10.95
N HIS A 82 -9.37 -5.92 10.94
CA HIS A 82 -8.62 -6.31 9.76
C HIS A 82 -8.44 -7.82 9.68
N THR A 83 -9.49 -8.51 9.22
CA THR A 83 -9.54 -9.98 9.12
C THR A 83 -8.50 -10.58 8.15
N TYR A 84 -7.81 -9.74 7.37
CA TYR A 84 -6.74 -10.16 6.48
C TYR A 84 -5.38 -10.31 7.17
N LEU A 85 -5.24 -9.82 8.40
CA LEU A 85 -4.00 -9.97 9.17
C LEU A 85 -3.81 -11.44 9.59
N ALA A 86 -2.56 -11.87 9.63
CA ALA A 86 -2.22 -13.17 10.20
C ALA A 86 -2.58 -13.20 11.70
N SER A 87 -2.98 -14.37 12.21
CA SER A 87 -3.49 -14.49 13.58
C SER A 87 -2.45 -14.22 14.68
N ASN A 88 -1.16 -14.19 14.32
CA ASN A 88 -0.06 -13.88 15.21
C ASN A 88 0.45 -12.42 15.07
N THR A 89 -0.29 -11.58 14.36
CA THR A 89 0.02 -10.16 14.21
C THR A 89 -0.37 -9.39 15.46
N ASN A 90 0.61 -8.74 16.08
CA ASN A 90 0.43 -7.93 17.29
C ASN A 90 0.44 -6.42 16.99
N SER A 91 0.96 -6.02 15.83
CA SER A 91 0.78 -4.67 15.28
C SER A 91 0.96 -4.68 13.77
N PHE A 92 0.46 -3.65 13.10
CA PHE A 92 0.60 -3.49 11.67
C PHE A 92 0.81 -2.01 11.28
N LYS A 93 1.30 -1.81 10.06
CA LYS A 93 1.31 -0.51 9.39
C LYS A 93 0.60 -0.64 8.06
N LYS A 94 -0.20 0.36 7.73
CA LYS A 94 -0.70 0.61 6.38
C LYS A 94 -0.09 1.93 5.92
N ILE A 95 0.49 1.95 4.72
CA ILE A 95 1.31 3.06 4.23
C ILE A 95 0.91 3.36 2.80
N PHE A 96 0.74 4.64 2.47
CA PHE A 96 0.51 5.14 1.12
C PHE A 96 1.72 5.98 0.70
N ILE A 97 2.45 5.54 -0.32
CA ILE A 97 3.73 6.12 -0.73
C ILE A 97 3.61 6.67 -2.14
N ILE A 98 3.86 7.97 -2.31
CA ILE A 98 3.98 8.55 -3.64
C ILE A 98 5.33 8.19 -4.22
N THR A 99 5.37 7.49 -5.34
CA THR A 99 6.59 6.96 -5.96
C THR A 99 6.89 7.57 -7.33
N GLY A 100 6.09 8.53 -7.79
CA GLY A 100 6.35 9.27 -9.02
C GLY A 100 5.24 10.23 -9.39
N ALA A 101 5.33 10.77 -10.61
CA ALA A 101 4.36 11.71 -11.15
C ALA A 101 3.01 11.09 -11.53
N SER A 102 2.97 9.76 -11.67
CA SER A 102 1.80 8.97 -12.07
C SER A 102 1.79 7.60 -11.38
N THR A 103 2.48 7.46 -10.25
CA THR A 103 2.62 6.18 -9.53
C THR A 103 2.58 6.38 -8.03
N PHE A 104 1.93 5.46 -7.32
CA PHE A 104 2.04 5.32 -5.87
C PHE A 104 2.13 3.84 -5.51
N THR A 105 2.57 3.51 -4.31
CA THR A 105 2.40 2.16 -3.77
C THR A 105 1.67 2.20 -2.43
N THR A 106 0.80 1.21 -2.22
CA THR A 106 0.18 0.94 -0.93
C THR A 106 0.89 -0.25 -0.30
N SER A 107 1.30 -0.12 0.95
CA SER A 107 2.00 -1.16 1.71
C SER A 107 1.24 -1.55 2.96
N GLU A 108 1.10 -2.84 3.18
CA GLU A 108 0.66 -3.45 4.43
C GLU A 108 1.84 -4.18 5.06
N VAL A 109 2.23 -3.83 6.29
CA VAL A 109 3.34 -4.46 7.00
C VAL A 109 2.84 -5.03 8.33
N GLN A 110 3.16 -6.28 8.62
CA GLN A 110 2.70 -6.99 9.82
C GLN A 110 3.88 -7.31 10.75
N TYR A 111 3.66 -7.18 12.06
CA TYR A 111 4.68 -7.34 13.09
C TYR A 111 4.22 -8.29 14.20
N SER A 112 5.17 -9.04 14.77
CA SER A 112 4.92 -9.95 15.89
C SER A 112 5.02 -9.28 17.27
N ASP A 113 5.39 -8.00 17.33
CA ASP A 113 5.40 -7.19 18.54
C ASP A 113 4.44 -6.01 18.40
N THR A 114 4.25 -5.24 19.46
CA THR A 114 3.34 -4.07 19.48
C THR A 114 4.03 -2.76 19.11
N ASN A 115 5.35 -2.75 18.96
CA ASN A 115 6.14 -1.54 18.65
C ASN A 115 6.63 -1.50 17.20
N CYS A 116 6.10 -2.37 16.34
CA CYS A 116 6.46 -2.51 14.94
C CYS A 116 7.97 -2.67 14.68
N SER A 117 8.66 -3.47 15.49
CA SER A 117 10.10 -3.71 15.36
C SER A 117 10.43 -5.02 14.63
N THR A 118 9.65 -6.08 14.86
CA THR A 118 9.89 -7.42 14.33
C THR A 118 8.88 -7.73 13.24
N MET A 119 9.24 -7.40 12.00
CA MET A 119 8.41 -7.64 10.83
C MET A 119 8.27 -9.14 10.55
N THR A 120 7.05 -9.58 10.24
CA THR A 120 6.71 -10.96 9.90
C THR A 120 6.19 -11.12 8.47
N ALA A 121 5.67 -10.04 7.87
CA ALA A 121 5.18 -10.04 6.50
C ALA A 121 5.04 -8.61 5.95
N TYR A 122 5.07 -8.46 4.63
CA TYR A 122 4.48 -7.30 3.96
C TYR A 122 3.79 -7.68 2.65
N PHE A 123 2.87 -6.82 2.24
CA PHE A 123 2.19 -6.89 0.96
C PHE A 123 2.12 -5.48 0.37
N ASN A 124 2.78 -5.29 -0.76
CA ASN A 124 2.81 -4.02 -1.47
C ASN A 124 2.06 -4.15 -2.79
N MET A 125 1.39 -3.08 -3.19
CA MET A 125 0.70 -2.96 -4.46
C MET A 125 1.16 -1.68 -5.16
N LEU A 126 1.63 -1.79 -6.40
CA LEU A 126 2.10 -0.65 -7.20
C LEU A 126 0.95 -0.22 -8.10
N ALA A 127 0.49 1.00 -7.89
CA ALA A 127 -0.42 1.68 -8.78
C ALA A 127 0.38 2.48 -9.82
N ASP A 128 0.01 2.33 -11.08
CA ASP A 128 0.54 3.05 -12.22
C ASP A 128 -0.61 3.69 -13.02
N ASN A 129 -0.26 4.55 -14.00
CA ASN A 129 -1.19 5.35 -14.78
C ASN A 129 -2.13 6.18 -13.89
N VAL A 130 -1.61 6.68 -12.77
CA VAL A 130 -2.38 7.48 -11.84
C VAL A 130 -2.74 8.82 -12.49
N THR A 131 -4.03 9.14 -12.49
CA THR A 131 -4.56 10.40 -13.03
C THR A 131 -5.47 11.08 -12.02
N ILE A 132 -5.30 12.39 -11.88
CA ILE A 132 -6.19 13.25 -11.11
C ILE A 132 -7.24 13.82 -12.04
N GLY A 133 -8.50 13.51 -11.76
CA GLY A 133 -9.67 13.96 -12.49
C GLY A 133 -10.35 15.17 -11.87
N SER A 134 -11.60 15.38 -12.29
CA SER A 134 -12.44 16.50 -11.85
C SER A 134 -12.61 16.53 -10.33
N ALA A 135 -12.67 17.74 -9.78
CA ALA A 135 -13.09 17.94 -8.40
C ALA A 135 -14.60 17.69 -8.24
N LEU A 136 -14.98 17.09 -7.11
CA LEU A 136 -16.34 17.03 -6.60
C LEU A 136 -16.46 17.94 -5.37
N THR A 137 -17.66 18.47 -5.16
CA THR A 137 -17.99 19.32 -4.01
C THR A 137 -19.35 18.89 -3.45
N GLY A 138 -19.62 19.26 -2.19
CA GLY A 138 -20.84 18.84 -1.51
C GLY A 138 -20.82 17.39 -1.04
N LEU A 139 -19.63 16.83 -0.81
CA LEU A 139 -19.45 15.49 -0.27
C LEU A 139 -19.90 15.42 1.19
N THR A 140 -20.34 14.24 1.62
CA THR A 140 -20.79 14.01 3.00
C THR A 140 -19.58 13.93 3.93
N ALA A 141 -19.48 14.84 4.90
CA ALA A 141 -18.35 14.88 5.83
C ALA A 141 -18.34 13.73 6.85
N GLY A 142 -19.50 13.19 7.25
CA GLY A 142 -19.56 12.26 8.39
C GLY A 142 -19.17 12.93 9.71
N SER A 143 -18.81 12.15 10.74
CA SER A 143 -18.56 12.71 12.08
C SER A 143 -17.22 12.37 12.73
N ASP A 144 -16.55 11.24 12.43
CA ASP A 144 -15.42 10.78 13.25
C ASP A 144 -14.38 9.92 12.48
N PRO A 145 -13.33 10.51 11.87
CA PRO A 145 -13.13 11.94 11.64
C PRO A 145 -14.04 12.49 10.54
N ALA A 146 -14.30 13.79 10.54
CA ALA A 146 -15.00 14.45 9.45
C ALA A 146 -14.13 14.48 8.18
N PHE A 147 -14.65 13.91 7.09
CA PHE A 147 -14.05 13.94 5.77
C PHE A 147 -14.26 15.31 5.09
N PRO A 148 -13.36 15.70 4.17
CA PRO A 148 -13.53 16.92 3.38
C PRO A 148 -14.82 16.89 2.56
N THR A 149 -15.47 18.05 2.43
CA THR A 149 -16.66 18.23 1.56
C THR A 149 -16.30 18.44 0.09
N SER A 150 -15.02 18.37 -0.25
CA SER A 150 -14.48 18.39 -1.60
C SER A 150 -13.33 17.40 -1.76
N ALA A 151 -13.23 16.81 -2.96
CA ALA A 151 -12.19 15.84 -3.32
C ALA A 151 -11.96 15.84 -4.83
N ASN A 152 -10.86 15.29 -5.30
CA ASN A 152 -10.67 14.97 -6.70
C ASN A 152 -11.07 13.52 -6.97
N LYS A 153 -11.61 13.26 -8.16
CA LYS A 153 -11.59 11.91 -8.71
C LYS A 153 -10.13 11.50 -8.95
N ILE A 154 -9.81 10.25 -8.69
CA ILE A 154 -8.53 9.64 -9.06
C ILE A 154 -8.82 8.35 -9.81
N SER A 155 -8.00 8.02 -10.80
CA SER A 155 -7.98 6.68 -11.36
C SER A 155 -6.56 6.16 -11.49
N TYR A 156 -6.40 4.85 -11.36
CA TYR A 156 -5.10 4.19 -11.38
C TYR A 156 -5.28 2.71 -11.71
N THR A 157 -4.17 2.00 -11.93
CA THR A 157 -4.18 0.57 -12.20
C THR A 157 -3.10 -0.10 -11.38
N TYR A 158 -3.45 -1.14 -10.62
CA TYR A 158 -2.44 -1.96 -9.96
C TYR A 158 -1.75 -2.85 -10.99
N THR A 159 -0.44 -2.73 -11.10
CA THR A 159 0.35 -3.44 -12.14
C THR A 159 1.29 -4.48 -11.55
N LYS A 160 1.72 -4.30 -10.31
CA LYS A 160 2.66 -5.20 -9.63
C LYS A 160 2.36 -5.33 -8.15
N TYR A 161 2.78 -6.47 -7.61
CA TYR A 161 2.74 -6.78 -6.20
C TYR A 161 4.12 -7.23 -5.72
N SER A 162 4.48 -6.87 -4.49
CA SER A 162 5.58 -7.52 -3.78
C SER A 162 5.06 -8.13 -2.48
N VAL A 163 5.40 -9.40 -2.27
CA VAL A 163 4.88 -10.19 -1.15
C VAL A 163 6.04 -10.86 -0.43
N PHE A 164 6.05 -10.77 0.89
CA PHE A 164 7.02 -11.41 1.75
C PHE A 164 6.36 -11.93 3.01
N ALA A 165 6.77 -13.10 3.46
CA ALA A 165 6.35 -13.68 4.74
C ALA A 165 7.51 -14.46 5.37
N ASN A 166 7.69 -14.33 6.69
CA ASN A 166 8.80 -14.93 7.43
C ASN A 166 8.37 -15.95 8.49
N THR A 167 7.06 -16.24 8.60
CA THR A 167 6.56 -17.21 9.57
C THR A 167 5.59 -18.16 8.89
N THR A 168 5.47 -19.38 9.42
CA THR A 168 4.48 -20.36 8.92
C THR A 168 3.05 -19.79 8.92
N VAL A 169 2.71 -18.96 9.90
CA VAL A 169 1.38 -18.34 10.02
C VAL A 169 1.16 -17.27 8.94
N THR A 170 2.15 -16.41 8.70
CA THR A 170 2.04 -15.38 7.65
C THR A 170 2.09 -15.97 6.25
N VAL A 171 2.88 -17.02 6.02
CA VAL A 171 2.87 -17.79 4.76
C VAL A 171 1.50 -18.41 4.51
N ALA A 172 0.90 -19.06 5.52
CA ALA A 172 -0.44 -19.64 5.39
C ALA A 172 -1.53 -18.58 5.17
N SER A 173 -1.43 -17.44 5.86
CA SER A 173 -2.35 -16.30 5.69
C SER A 173 -2.32 -15.77 4.25
N TYR A 174 -1.14 -15.53 3.68
CA TYR A 174 -1.01 -15.05 2.30
C TYR A 174 -1.36 -16.11 1.25
N LEU A 175 -1.11 -17.40 1.51
CA LEU A 175 -1.62 -18.46 0.66
C LEU A 175 -3.15 -18.45 0.61
N SER A 176 -3.81 -18.30 1.77
CA SER A 176 -5.27 -18.26 1.84
C SER A 176 -5.87 -16.99 1.24
N ARG A 177 -5.22 -15.84 1.44
CA ARG A 177 -5.72 -14.53 1.02
C ARG A 177 -5.45 -14.23 -0.45
N LEU A 178 -4.22 -14.51 -0.90
CA LEU A 178 -3.71 -14.10 -2.22
C LEU A 178 -3.59 -15.28 -3.19
N GLY A 179 -3.68 -16.53 -2.71
CA GLY A 179 -3.44 -17.72 -3.54
C GLY A 179 -1.97 -17.91 -3.94
N VAL A 180 -1.05 -17.20 -3.28
CA VAL A 180 0.38 -17.19 -3.62
C VAL A 180 1.13 -18.15 -2.69
N THR A 181 1.87 -19.10 -3.27
CA THR A 181 2.86 -19.89 -2.54
C THR A 181 4.14 -19.07 -2.33
N LEU A 182 4.58 -18.98 -1.07
CA LEU A 182 5.76 -18.25 -0.63
C LEU A 182 6.73 -19.19 0.10
N THR A 183 8.03 -18.96 -0.09
CA THR A 183 9.06 -19.50 0.79
C THR A 183 9.26 -18.54 1.95
N SER A 184 9.35 -19.05 3.18
CA SER A 184 9.60 -18.22 4.34
C SER A 184 10.92 -17.45 4.21
N GLY A 185 10.89 -16.14 4.38
CA GLY A 185 12.06 -15.27 4.32
C GLY A 185 12.49 -14.87 2.90
N GLU A 186 11.73 -15.23 1.87
CA GLU A 186 11.97 -14.81 0.49
C GLU A 186 10.89 -13.83 0.02
N GLU A 187 11.33 -12.76 -0.64
CA GLU A 187 10.42 -11.83 -1.34
C GLU A 187 10.01 -12.42 -2.69
N LYS A 188 8.76 -12.19 -3.07
CA LYS A 188 8.22 -12.54 -4.37
C LYS A 188 7.52 -11.36 -5.02
N GLU A 189 8.03 -10.95 -6.17
CA GLU A 189 7.36 -10.00 -7.05
C GLU A 189 6.40 -10.73 -8.01
N ILE A 190 5.26 -10.10 -8.29
CA ILE A 190 4.20 -10.66 -9.12
C ILE A 190 3.67 -9.53 -10.02
N ASP A 191 3.67 -9.74 -11.33
CA ASP A 191 2.95 -8.87 -12.26
C ASP A 191 1.44 -9.18 -12.23
N GLU A 192 0.59 -8.15 -12.22
CA GLU A 192 -0.85 -8.31 -12.31
C GLU A 192 -1.22 -8.81 -13.73
N PRO A 193 -1.77 -10.02 -13.88
CA PRO A 193 -2.01 -10.62 -15.20
C PRO A 193 -3.09 -9.91 -16.02
N SER A 194 -4.03 -9.20 -15.38
CA SER A 194 -5.09 -8.45 -16.06
C SER A 194 -5.35 -7.12 -15.35
N PRO A 195 -4.43 -6.15 -15.46
CA PRO A 195 -4.56 -4.88 -14.77
C PRO A 195 -5.83 -4.15 -15.19
N ALA A 196 -6.64 -3.75 -14.20
CA ALA A 196 -7.89 -3.04 -14.41
C ALA A 196 -7.82 -1.64 -13.80
N ILE A 197 -8.50 -0.68 -14.44
CA ILE A 197 -8.61 0.68 -13.93
C ILE A 197 -9.53 0.67 -12.70
N GLU A 198 -9.03 1.23 -11.61
CA GLU A 198 -9.81 1.57 -10.44
C GLU A 198 -10.11 3.07 -10.44
N TYR A 199 -11.33 3.41 -10.03
CA TYR A 199 -11.82 4.77 -9.86
C TYR A 199 -12.11 5.03 -8.38
N ASN A 200 -11.67 6.18 -7.88
CA ASN A 200 -11.79 6.52 -6.48
C ASN A 200 -11.91 8.04 -6.26
N LEU A 201 -12.11 8.45 -5.01
CA LEU A 201 -11.98 9.83 -4.56
C LEU A 201 -10.74 9.97 -3.70
N ILE A 202 -10.05 11.10 -3.86
CA ILE A 202 -8.85 11.45 -3.10
C ILE A 202 -8.88 12.92 -2.70
N ALA A 203 -8.48 13.20 -1.47
CA ALA A 203 -8.24 14.55 -0.99
C ALA A 203 -6.98 14.54 -0.14
N ALA A 204 -6.08 15.48 -0.39
CA ALA A 204 -4.88 15.68 0.41
C ALA A 204 -4.65 17.16 0.66
N GLY A 205 -4.08 17.48 1.82
CA GLY A 205 -3.77 18.85 2.23
C GLY A 205 -3.75 19.02 3.74
N ASP A 206 -3.42 20.23 4.19
CA ASP A 206 -3.38 20.57 5.60
C ASP A 206 -4.79 20.66 6.18
N THR A 207 -5.13 19.72 7.05
CA THR A 207 -6.43 19.69 7.73
C THR A 207 -6.34 18.94 9.06
N THR A 208 -7.46 18.80 9.75
CA THR A 208 -7.57 18.10 11.03
C THR A 208 -8.05 16.67 10.81
N CYS A 209 -7.17 15.76 10.40
CA CYS A 209 -7.44 14.31 10.47
C CYS A 209 -6.94 13.67 11.77
N SER A 210 -6.22 14.44 12.59
CA SER A 210 -5.78 14.09 13.93
C SER A 210 -6.54 14.90 14.96
N ILE A 211 -7.01 14.29 16.04
CA ILE A 211 -7.63 15.03 17.15
C ILE A 211 -6.66 15.99 17.85
N SER A 212 -5.35 15.83 17.62
CA SER A 212 -4.30 16.45 18.43
C SER A 212 -3.66 17.67 17.77
N GLN A 213 -3.56 17.72 16.43
CA GLN A 213 -2.87 18.80 15.68
C GLN A 213 -3.34 18.90 14.21
N THR A 214 -3.19 20.08 13.60
CA THR A 214 -3.27 20.23 12.14
C THR A 214 -2.07 19.56 11.49
N LYS A 215 -2.33 18.64 10.55
CA LYS A 215 -1.30 17.91 9.79
C LYS A 215 -1.73 17.82 8.33
N SER A 216 -0.77 17.55 7.45
CA SER A 216 -1.12 17.15 6.09
C SER A 216 -1.74 15.75 6.15
N CYS A 217 -2.95 15.62 5.64
CA CYS A 217 -3.72 14.39 5.66
C CYS A 217 -3.97 13.91 4.25
N LEU A 218 -4.27 12.62 4.12
CA LEU A 218 -4.76 11.99 2.91
C LEU A 218 -6.05 11.24 3.23
N TYR A 219 -7.11 11.56 2.51
CA TYR A 219 -8.38 10.87 2.54
C TYR A 219 -8.51 10.11 1.23
N LEU A 220 -8.81 8.82 1.33
CA LEU A 220 -8.96 7.93 0.19
C LEU A 220 -10.28 7.16 0.36
N GLY A 221 -11.14 7.18 -0.64
CA GLY A 221 -12.32 6.32 -0.64
C GLY A 221 -11.96 4.86 -0.92
N ASP A 222 -12.95 3.99 -1.01
CA ASP A 222 -12.75 2.63 -1.54
C ASP A 222 -12.68 2.62 -3.08
N GLY A 223 -11.83 1.81 -3.69
CA GLY A 223 -11.78 1.68 -5.15
C GLY A 223 -13.09 1.15 -5.75
N SER A 224 -13.38 1.52 -7.00
CA SER A 224 -14.51 1.02 -7.81
C SER A 224 -14.05 0.66 -9.21
N SER A 225 -14.64 -0.37 -9.82
CA SER A 225 -14.42 -0.69 -11.25
C SER A 225 -15.21 0.22 -12.20
N ALA A 226 -16.04 1.12 -11.66
CA ALA A 226 -16.86 2.06 -12.43
C ALA A 226 -16.57 3.52 -12.03
N ASP A 227 -16.49 4.41 -13.03
CA ASP A 227 -16.37 5.85 -12.85
C ASP A 227 -17.73 6.50 -12.50
N ASN A 228 -18.29 6.11 -11.37
CA ASN A 228 -19.59 6.60 -10.90
C ASN A 228 -19.58 7.04 -9.43
N LYS A 229 -18.39 7.22 -8.84
CA LYS A 229 -18.23 7.73 -7.48
C LYS A 229 -18.75 9.17 -7.39
N THR A 230 -19.70 9.39 -6.49
CA THR A 230 -20.30 10.71 -6.18
C THR A 230 -20.10 11.15 -4.74
N ASP A 231 -19.68 10.25 -3.85
CA ASP A 231 -19.41 10.52 -2.43
C ASP A 231 -18.36 9.53 -1.89
N TRP A 232 -17.85 9.74 -0.67
CA TRP A 232 -16.78 8.94 -0.05
C TRP A 232 -17.16 7.47 0.11
N GLY A 233 -18.36 7.18 0.61
CA GLY A 233 -18.73 5.82 0.99
C GLY A 233 -17.85 5.28 2.12
N SER A 234 -17.41 4.03 2.01
CA SER A 234 -16.30 3.50 2.82
C SER A 234 -14.99 4.16 2.41
N SER A 235 -14.17 4.51 3.40
CA SER A 235 -12.98 5.32 3.19
C SER A 235 -11.96 5.19 4.32
N ASP A 236 -10.70 5.43 3.97
CA ASP A 236 -9.56 5.42 4.87
C ASP A 236 -8.98 6.83 5.02
N THR A 237 -8.40 7.09 6.20
CA THR A 237 -7.67 8.33 6.50
C THR A 237 -6.23 8.02 6.85
N TYR A 238 -5.33 8.81 6.28
CA TYR A 238 -3.90 8.73 6.50
C TYR A 238 -3.37 10.11 6.92
N TRP A 239 -2.29 10.11 7.67
CA TRP A 239 -1.57 11.30 8.09
C TRP A 239 -0.14 11.27 7.53
N LYS A 240 0.42 12.44 7.29
CA LYS A 240 1.79 12.59 6.80
C LYS A 240 2.74 12.82 7.98
N GLU A 241 3.84 12.05 8.03
CA GLU A 241 4.97 12.28 8.95
C GLU A 241 5.66 13.63 8.65
#